data_AF-A0A8H6FNV1-F1
#
_entry.id   AF-A0A8H6FNV1-F1
#
_cell.length_a   1.000
_cell.length_b   1.000
_cell.length_c   1.000
_cell.angle_alpha   90.00
_cell.angle_beta   90.00
_cell.angle_gamma   90.00
#
_symmetry.space_group_name_H-M   'P 1'
#
loop_
_entity.id
_entity.type
_entity.pdbx_description
1 polymer ?
#
loop_
_entity_poly.entity_id
_entity_poly.type
_entity_poly.pdbx_seq_one_letter_code
_entity_poly.pdbx_strand_id
1 'polypeptide(L)'
;MAPPPSGEFSIRLTQSFSQTPTKKIEIIGEPNRSANIKVTDHTGKNNQNIHVKTGDIPHDDVNELLAVVRPLEGLPTNPDVDVYGFDTRIILSTFEVQWDNGEEVEGAEAPTNPTEENKQTFKDVMDSIMTLTRMKAKKDA
;
A
#
# COMPACT_ATOMS: atom_id res chain seq x y z
N MET A 1 -4.81 13.67 -4.92
CA MET A 1 -3.65 13.91 -4.02
C MET A 1 -2.57 14.77 -4.68
N ALA A 2 -1.84 15.63 -3.94
CA ALA A 2 -0.72 16.41 -4.48
C ALA A 2 0.57 15.57 -4.47
N PRO A 3 1.41 15.61 -5.53
CA PRO A 3 2.65 14.84 -5.58
C PRO A 3 3.62 15.30 -4.48
N PRO A 4 4.40 14.38 -3.87
CA PRO A 4 5.38 14.72 -2.85
C PRO A 4 6.38 15.77 -3.36
N PRO A 5 6.70 16.82 -2.57
CA PRO A 5 7.51 17.94 -3.01
C PRO A 5 8.99 17.62 -3.33
N SER A 6 9.44 16.36 -3.15
CA SER A 6 10.86 15.98 -3.22
C SER A 6 11.22 14.93 -4.28
N GLY A 7 10.30 14.50 -5.14
CA GLY A 7 10.56 13.37 -6.06
C GLY A 7 10.62 12.01 -5.34
N GLU A 8 10.24 11.98 -4.06
CA GLU A 8 10.00 10.78 -3.28
C GLU A 8 8.75 10.05 -3.77
N PHE A 9 8.74 8.73 -3.61
CA PHE A 9 7.54 7.91 -3.71
C PHE A 9 7.11 7.43 -2.32
N SER A 10 5.81 7.18 -2.16
CA SER A 10 5.25 6.52 -0.99
C SER A 10 4.28 5.42 -1.40
N ILE A 11 4.38 4.27 -0.71
CA ILE A 11 3.45 3.16 -0.82
C ILE A 11 2.96 2.87 0.60
N ARG A 12 1.63 2.91 0.79
CA ARG A 12 1.00 2.63 2.08
C ARG A 12 0.01 1.49 1.92
N LEU A 13 0.14 0.48 2.78
CA LEU A 13 -0.82 -0.63 2.88
C LEU A 13 -1.36 -0.66 4.30
N THR A 14 -2.68 -0.61 4.43
CA THR A 14 -3.38 -0.64 5.72
C THR A 14 -4.35 -1.81 5.73
N GLN A 15 -4.19 -2.72 6.68
CA GLN A 15 -5.18 -3.76 6.95
C GLN A 15 -6.25 -3.17 7.89
N SER A 16 -7.52 -3.42 7.54
CA SER A 16 -8.72 -2.68 7.91
C SER A 16 -9.01 -1.51 6.97
N PHE A 17 -9.90 -1.74 5.99
CA PHE A 17 -10.21 -0.80 4.91
C PHE A 17 -10.79 0.54 5.41
N SER A 18 -11.79 0.46 6.29
CA SER A 18 -12.50 1.62 6.85
C SER A 18 -12.53 1.66 8.39
N GLN A 19 -11.96 0.65 9.04
CA GLN A 19 -11.91 0.53 10.50
C GLN A 19 -10.54 0.89 11.07
N THR A 20 -10.41 0.86 12.40
CA THR A 20 -9.14 1.09 13.07
C THR A 20 -8.08 0.10 12.57
N PRO A 21 -6.95 0.58 12.00
CA PRO A 21 -5.94 -0.28 11.41
C PRO A 21 -5.41 -1.33 12.37
N THR A 22 -5.36 -2.58 11.93
CA THR A 22 -4.66 -3.67 12.65
C THR A 22 -3.19 -3.73 12.26
N LYS A 23 -2.86 -3.40 11.01
CA LYS A 23 -1.51 -3.32 10.50
C LYS A 23 -1.38 -2.18 9.51
N LYS A 24 -0.29 -1.43 9.61
CA LYS A 24 0.08 -0.36 8.67
C LYS A 24 1.49 -0.60 8.17
N ILE A 25 1.67 -0.57 6.87
CA ILE A 25 2.97 -0.65 6.19
C ILE A 25 3.14 0.66 5.44
N GLU A 26 4.27 1.32 5.65
CA GLU A 26 4.66 2.55 4.99
C GLU A 26 6.04 2.35 4.38
N ILE A 27 6.14 2.51 3.06
CA ILE A 27 7.40 2.48 2.32
C ILE A 27 7.59 3.86 1.72
N ILE A 28 8.71 4.50 2.04
CA ILE A 28 9.07 5.83 1.55
C ILE A 28 10.47 5.77 1.01
N GLY A 29 10.68 6.27 -0.20
CA GLY A 29 11.98 6.27 -0.83
C GLY A 29 12.08 7.22 -2.00
N GLU A 30 13.24 7.21 -2.64
CA GLU A 30 13.54 7.99 -3.84
C GLU A 30 13.84 7.03 -5.00
N PRO A 31 13.54 7.41 -6.25
CA PRO A 31 13.92 6.65 -7.44
C PRO A 31 15.43 6.41 -7.48
N ASN A 32 15.83 5.22 -7.95
CA ASN A 32 17.24 4.82 -8.06
C ASN A 32 18.02 4.84 -6.72
N ARG A 33 17.32 4.73 -5.59
CA ARG A 33 17.90 4.68 -4.24
C ARG A 33 17.22 3.63 -3.38
N SER A 34 17.81 3.34 -2.23
CA SER A 34 17.16 2.53 -1.20
C SER A 34 15.94 3.24 -0.63
N ALA A 35 14.95 2.48 -0.18
CA ALA A 35 13.76 2.99 0.50
C ALA A 35 13.75 2.55 1.97
N ASN A 36 13.10 3.32 2.82
CA ASN A 36 12.79 2.91 4.18
C ASN A 36 11.44 2.20 4.21
N ILE A 37 11.35 1.15 5.01
CA ILE A 37 10.08 0.50 5.33
C ILE A 37 9.81 0.60 6.82
N LYS A 38 8.57 0.96 7.16
CA LYS A 38 8.02 0.98 8.51
C LYS A 38 6.75 0.15 8.57
N VAL A 39 6.66 -0.70 9.57
CA VAL A 39 5.52 -1.57 9.87
C VAL A 39 5.04 -1.21 11.25
N THR A 40 3.76 -0.93 11.38
CA THR A 40 3.09 -0.67 12.65
C THR A 40 2.02 -1.73 12.81
N ASP A 41 2.22 -2.65 13.75
CA ASP A 41 1.26 -3.67 14.13
C ASP A 41 0.50 -3.19 15.37
N HIS A 42 -0.82 -3.13 15.29
CA HIS A 42 -1.71 -2.84 16.41
C HIS A 42 -2.27 -4.16 16.95
N THR A 43 -1.98 -4.45 18.22
CA THR A 43 -2.38 -5.70 18.87
C THR A 43 -3.02 -5.42 20.23
N GLY A 44 -3.54 -6.47 20.86
CA GLY A 44 -4.24 -6.37 22.15
C GLY A 44 -5.67 -5.84 22.03
N LYS A 45 -6.38 -5.82 23.15
CA LYS A 45 -7.77 -5.35 23.20
C LYS A 45 -7.81 -3.86 22.84
N ASN A 46 -8.64 -3.48 21.87
CA ASN A 46 -8.79 -2.10 21.39
C ASN A 46 -7.48 -1.47 20.85
N ASN A 47 -6.59 -2.24 20.22
CA ASN A 47 -5.38 -1.74 19.55
C ASN A 47 -4.40 -0.99 20.48
N GLN A 48 -4.38 -1.34 21.77
CA GLN A 48 -3.56 -0.65 22.78
C GLN A 48 -2.06 -0.93 22.65
N ASN A 49 -1.67 -2.08 22.09
CA ASN A 49 -0.26 -2.43 21.94
C ASN A 49 0.19 -2.08 20.52
N ILE A 50 1.19 -1.22 20.40
CA ILE A 50 1.74 -0.80 19.12
C ILE A 50 3.17 -1.34 19.03
N HIS A 51 3.42 -2.18 18.03
CA HIS A 51 4.75 -2.67 17.70
C HIS A 51 5.21 -2.08 16.38
N VAL A 52 6.36 -1.41 16.40
CA VAL A 52 6.94 -0.80 15.21
C VAL A 52 8.18 -1.58 14.79
N LYS A 53 8.20 -2.00 13.53
CA LYS A 53 9.39 -2.57 12.89
C LYS A 53 9.81 -1.70 11.73
N THR A 54 11.12 -1.55 11.56
CA THR A 54 11.70 -0.78 10.47
C THR A 54 12.74 -1.60 9.71
N GLY A 55 13.05 -1.15 8.51
CA GLY A 55 14.05 -1.76 7.67
C GLY A 55 14.39 -0.90 6.48
N ASP A 56 15.31 -1.41 5.69
CA ASP A 56 15.81 -0.78 4.48
C ASP A 56 15.55 -1.72 3.31
N ILE A 57 14.99 -1.19 2.23
CA ILE A 57 14.78 -1.90 0.95
C ILE A 57 15.91 -1.43 0.02
N PRO A 58 16.79 -2.34 -0.43
CA PRO A 58 17.87 -1.97 -1.34
C PRO A 58 17.30 -1.52 -2.69
N HIS A 59 18.10 -0.74 -3.41
CA HIS A 59 17.77 -0.20 -4.72
C HIS A 59 17.12 -1.21 -5.70
N ASP A 60 17.70 -2.40 -5.83
CA ASP A 60 17.21 -3.38 -6.81
C ASP A 60 15.78 -3.84 -6.47
N ASP A 61 15.50 -4.08 -5.19
CA ASP A 61 14.17 -4.44 -4.69
C ASP A 61 13.18 -3.27 -4.79
N VAL A 62 13.65 -2.01 -4.75
CA VAL A 62 12.80 -0.83 -4.97
C VAL A 62 12.27 -0.81 -6.40
N ASN A 63 13.13 -1.09 -7.39
CA ASN A 63 12.71 -1.11 -8.79
C ASN A 63 11.70 -2.24 -9.04
N GLU A 64 11.92 -3.41 -8.45
CA GLU A 64 10.95 -4.51 -8.50
C GLU A 64 9.62 -4.13 -7.83
N LEU A 65 9.66 -3.52 -6.64
CA LEU A 65 8.46 -3.06 -5.94
C LEU A 65 7.65 -2.08 -6.79
N LEU A 66 8.30 -1.10 -7.42
CA LEU A 66 7.65 -0.11 -8.27
C LEU A 66 7.01 -0.77 -9.51
N ALA A 67 7.68 -1.76 -10.10
CA ALA A 67 7.11 -2.54 -11.20
C ALA A 67 5.90 -3.37 -10.76
N VAL A 68 5.95 -3.97 -9.56
CA VAL A 68 4.88 -4.79 -8.99
C VAL A 68 3.62 -3.96 -8.71
N VAL A 69 3.74 -2.74 -8.19
CA VAL A 69 2.55 -1.93 -7.85
C VAL A 69 1.91 -1.24 -9.05
N ARG A 70 2.62 -1.14 -10.18
CA ARG A 70 2.17 -0.45 -11.38
C ARG A 70 0.82 -0.91 -11.92
N PRO A 71 0.50 -2.23 -11.98
CA PRO A 71 -0.78 -2.71 -12.47
C PRO A 71 -2.00 -2.29 -11.65
N LEU A 72 -1.82 -1.71 -10.45
CA LEU A 72 -2.92 -1.16 -9.67
C LEU A 72 -3.44 0.16 -10.26
N GLU A 73 -2.64 0.86 -11.05
CA GLU A 73 -3.06 2.08 -11.70
C GLU A 73 -4.29 1.85 -12.59
N GLY A 74 -5.33 2.67 -12.38
CA GLY A 74 -6.57 2.59 -13.13
C GLY A 74 -7.51 1.44 -12.74
N LEU A 75 -7.15 0.61 -11.74
CA LEU A 75 -8.09 -0.35 -11.20
C LEU A 75 -9.22 0.36 -10.43
N PRO A 76 -10.42 -0.25 -10.32
CA PRO A 76 -11.56 0.36 -9.63
C PRO A 76 -11.26 0.80 -8.20
N THR A 77 -11.83 1.93 -7.79
CA THR A 77 -11.73 2.47 -6.43
C THR A 77 -13.14 2.67 -5.87
N ASN A 78 -13.27 2.67 -4.54
CA ASN A 78 -14.54 2.97 -3.89
C ASN A 78 -14.25 3.48 -2.47
N PRO A 79 -14.71 4.67 -2.06
CA PRO A 79 -14.38 5.23 -0.75
C PRO A 79 -15.04 4.49 0.43
N ASP A 80 -16.18 3.83 0.19
CA ASP A 80 -17.04 3.28 1.25
C ASP A 80 -16.96 1.74 1.35
N VAL A 81 -16.62 1.07 0.25
CA VAL A 81 -16.69 -0.39 0.14
C VAL A 81 -15.33 -0.96 -0.25
N ASP A 82 -14.87 -1.96 0.49
CA ASP A 82 -13.78 -2.82 0.03
C ASP A 82 -14.25 -3.70 -1.13
N VAL A 83 -14.14 -3.17 -2.35
CA VAL A 83 -14.56 -3.85 -3.58
C VAL A 83 -13.68 -5.05 -3.94
N TYR A 84 -12.50 -5.19 -3.34
CA TYR A 84 -11.57 -6.29 -3.58
C TYR A 84 -11.74 -7.44 -2.59
N GLY A 85 -12.29 -7.18 -1.41
CA GLY A 85 -12.66 -8.20 -0.42
C GLY A 85 -11.50 -8.72 0.43
N PHE A 86 -10.42 -7.94 0.56
CA PHE A 86 -9.22 -8.31 1.33
C PHE A 86 -9.06 -7.49 2.62
N ASP A 87 -10.07 -6.70 3.00
CA ASP A 87 -10.07 -5.76 4.12
C ASP A 87 -8.78 -4.91 4.16
N THR A 88 -8.37 -4.42 2.98
CA THR A 88 -7.06 -3.77 2.81
C THR A 88 -7.18 -2.53 1.93
N ARG A 89 -6.60 -1.43 2.40
CA ARG A 89 -6.42 -0.19 1.62
C ARG A 89 -4.97 -0.05 1.19
N ILE A 90 -4.73 0.19 -0.10
CA ILE A 90 -3.43 0.49 -0.69
C ILE A 90 -3.49 1.90 -1.28
N ILE A 91 -2.53 2.73 -0.88
CA ILE A 91 -2.34 4.08 -1.38
C ILE A 91 -0.96 4.16 -2.03
N LEU A 92 -0.93 4.48 -3.31
CA LEU A 92 0.24 4.66 -4.14
C LEU A 92 0.41 6.14 -4.45
N SER A 93 1.57 6.67 -4.13
CA SER A 93 2.00 7.99 -4.57
C SER A 93 3.42 7.87 -5.10
N THR A 94 3.54 7.37 -6.32
CA THR A 94 4.82 7.23 -7.03
C THR A 94 4.91 8.25 -8.15
N PHE A 95 6.06 8.33 -8.80
CA PHE A 95 6.28 9.24 -9.92
C PHE A 95 5.48 8.84 -11.19
N GLU A 96 5.12 7.56 -11.33
CA GLU A 96 4.29 7.07 -12.46
C GLU A 96 2.85 6.84 -12.05
N VAL A 97 2.59 6.42 -10.80
CA VAL A 97 1.29 5.94 -10.36
C VAL A 97 0.80 6.75 -9.18
N GLN A 98 -0.39 7.33 -9.35
CA GLN A 98 -1.18 7.93 -8.27
C GLN A 98 -2.49 7.15 -8.18
N TRP A 99 -2.65 6.36 -7.12
CA TRP A 99 -3.81 5.48 -7.01
C TRP A 99 -4.11 5.11 -5.56
N ASP A 100 -5.39 5.07 -5.21
CA ASP A 100 -5.88 4.70 -3.88
C ASP A 100 -7.21 3.96 -4.02
N ASN A 101 -7.27 2.69 -3.61
CA ASN A 101 -8.51 1.92 -3.74
C ASN A 101 -9.68 2.45 -2.89
N GLY A 102 -9.42 3.36 -1.94
CA GLY A 102 -10.41 4.08 -1.15
C GLY A 102 -10.56 5.56 -1.50
N GLU A 103 -10.07 6.02 -2.66
CA GLU A 103 -10.29 7.40 -3.14
C GLU A 103 -11.61 7.49 -3.93
N GLU A 104 -12.34 8.58 -3.69
CA GLU A 104 -13.49 8.99 -4.48
C GLU A 104 -13.01 9.63 -5.78
N VAL A 105 -13.43 9.09 -6.93
CA VAL A 105 -13.06 9.63 -8.24
C VAL A 105 -14.20 10.48 -8.79
N GLU A 106 -13.99 11.81 -8.83
CA GLU A 106 -14.97 12.73 -9.40
C GLU A 106 -15.24 12.42 -10.89
N GLY A 107 -16.52 12.28 -11.25
CA GLY A 107 -16.93 12.03 -12.64
C GLY A 107 -16.74 10.59 -13.12
N ALA A 108 -16.25 9.68 -12.28
CA ALA A 108 -16.35 8.25 -12.55
C ALA A 108 -17.82 7.84 -12.46
N GLU A 109 -18.35 7.21 -13.52
CA GLU A 109 -19.59 6.46 -13.39
C GLU A 109 -19.39 5.40 -12.30
N ALA A 110 -20.41 5.25 -11.43
CA ALA A 110 -20.41 4.43 -10.22
C ALA A 110 -19.54 3.15 -10.30
N PRO A 111 -18.87 2.75 -9.21
CA PRO A 111 -17.73 1.84 -9.25
C PRO A 111 -18.09 0.55 -9.99
N THR A 112 -17.43 0.33 -11.12
CA THR A 112 -17.45 -0.97 -11.78
C THR A 112 -16.85 -1.95 -10.80
N ASN A 113 -17.64 -2.91 -10.30
CA ASN A 113 -17.12 -4.00 -9.49
C ASN A 113 -15.88 -4.58 -10.20
N PRO A 114 -14.76 -4.76 -9.48
CA PRO A 114 -13.55 -5.31 -10.09
C PRO A 114 -13.84 -6.71 -10.66
N THR A 115 -13.28 -6.99 -11.83
CA THR A 115 -13.26 -8.35 -12.38
C THR A 115 -12.46 -9.27 -11.47
N GLU A 116 -12.59 -10.58 -11.64
CA GLU A 116 -11.77 -11.55 -10.89
C GLU A 116 -10.28 -11.39 -11.19
N GLU A 117 -9.93 -10.96 -12.41
CA GLU A 117 -8.55 -10.60 -12.77
C GLU A 117 -8.05 -9.40 -11.96
N ASN A 118 -8.84 -8.32 -11.87
CA ASN A 118 -8.49 -7.15 -11.05
C ASN A 118 -8.29 -7.53 -9.57
N LYS A 119 -9.14 -8.41 -9.03
CA LYS A 119 -8.99 -8.92 -7.66
C LYS A 119 -7.73 -9.74 -7.48
N GLN A 120 -7.41 -10.60 -8.44
CA GLN A 120 -6.18 -11.38 -8.41
C GLN A 120 -4.95 -10.47 -8.47
N THR A 121 -4.93 -9.48 -9.37
CA THR A 121 -3.87 -8.47 -9.44
C THR A 121 -3.71 -7.73 -8.12
N PHE A 122 -4.82 -7.25 -7.53
CA PHE A 122 -4.77 -6.58 -6.22
C PHE A 122 -4.16 -7.49 -5.14
N LYS A 123 -4.58 -8.75 -5.10
CA LYS A 123 -4.07 -9.74 -4.15
C LYS A 123 -2.58 -10.00 -4.33
N ASP A 124 -2.12 -10.17 -5.56
CA ASP A 124 -0.71 -10.47 -5.85
C ASP A 124 0.20 -9.30 -5.45
N VAL A 125 -0.24 -8.06 -5.67
CA VAL A 125 0.48 -6.85 -5.22
C VAL A 125 0.48 -6.76 -3.69
N MET A 126 -0.67 -6.94 -3.06
CA MET A 126 -0.80 -6.94 -1.60
C MET A 126 0.15 -7.97 -0.96
N ASP A 127 0.15 -9.22 -1.46
CA ASP A 127 1.00 -10.30 -0.95
C ASP A 127 2.48 -10.02 -1.19
N SER A 128 2.84 -9.41 -2.32
CA SER A 128 4.22 -9.01 -2.62
C SER A 128 4.73 -7.96 -1.64
N ILE A 129 3.94 -6.92 -1.36
CA ILE A 129 4.27 -5.90 -0.35
C ILE A 129 4.42 -6.53 1.04
N MET A 130 3.48 -7.39 1.43
CA MET A 130 3.55 -8.10 2.72
C MET A 130 4.77 -9.01 2.83
N THR A 131 5.13 -9.69 1.75
CA THR A 131 6.31 -10.57 1.71
C THR A 131 7.60 -9.76 1.82
N LEU A 132 7.73 -8.68 1.05
CA LEU A 132 8.86 -7.75 1.15
C LEU A 132 9.02 -7.22 2.57
N THR A 133 7.90 -6.87 3.19
CA THR A 133 7.86 -6.40 4.57
C THR A 133 8.43 -7.39 5.57
N ARG A 134 8.02 -8.67 5.49
CA ARG A 134 8.54 -9.73 6.37
C ARG A 134 10.04 -9.96 6.17
N MET A 135 10.54 -9.75 4.95
CA MET A 135 11.96 -9.93 4.64
C MET A 135 12.83 -8.77 5.12
N LYS A 136 12.34 -7.53 5.08
CA LYS A 136 13.16 -6.32 5.27
C LYS A 136 12.92 -5.61 6.61
N ALA A 137 11.70 -5.58 7.12
CA ALA A 137 11.37 -4.90 8.38
C ALA A 137 11.72 -5.75 9.62
N LYS A 138 13.02 -5.85 9.91
CA LYS A 138 13.56 -6.73 10.97
C LYS A 138 13.99 -6.00 12.25
N LYS A 139 14.14 -4.67 12.21
CA LYS A 139 14.61 -3.88 13.35
C LYS A 139 13.41 -3.43 14.17
N ASP A 140 13.37 -3.69 15.46
CA ASP A 140 12.40 -3.05 16.34
C ASP A 140 12.78 -1.57 16.49
N ALA A 141 11.78 -0.68 16.46
CA ALA A 141 11.95 0.77 16.54
C ALA A 141 11.31 1.36 17.79
#